data_AF-A0AAV4U0Q4-F1
#
_entry.id   AF-A0AAV4U0Q4-F1
#
_cell.length_a   1.000
_cell.length_b   1.000
_cell.length_c   1.000
_cell.angle_alpha   90.00
_cell.angle_beta   90.00
_cell.angle_gamma   90.00
#
_symmetry.space_group_name_H-M   'P 1'
#
loop_
_entity.id
_entity.type
_entity.pdbx_description
1 polymer ?
#
loop_
_entity_poly.entity_id
_entity_poly.type
_entity_poly.pdbx_seq_one_letter_code
_entity_poly.pdbx_strand_id
1 'polypeptide(L)'
;MSDLNLLNRITWRSRTSTLSLFQSTLIDLEKHPATKIRFSKGFAFANLDAANEFDEQRRRFFHENERLDDYMEMCEGLDLVGVNFQEHMVAFAEPHRLPW
;
A
#
# COMPACT_ATOMS: atom_id res chain seq x y z
N MET A 1 16.52 14.77 -23.84
CA MET A 1 16.41 13.31 -23.93
C MET A 1 16.09 12.82 -22.53
N SER A 2 14.82 12.92 -22.11
CA SER A 2 13.79 11.84 -22.12
C SER A 2 14.03 10.88 -20.95
N ASP A 3 13.21 10.76 -19.90
CA ASP A 3 11.79 11.03 -19.72
C ASP A 3 11.45 11.35 -18.25
N LEU A 4 10.88 12.53 -17.99
CA LEU A 4 10.31 12.93 -16.70
C LEU A 4 8.78 12.72 -16.72
N ASN A 5 8.35 11.46 -16.91
CA ASN A 5 6.95 11.07 -16.88
C ASN A 5 6.72 9.89 -15.92
N LEU A 6 7.02 10.10 -14.64
CA LEU A 6 6.58 9.21 -13.55
C LEU A 6 5.51 9.89 -12.66
N LEU A 7 4.79 10.85 -13.24
CA LEU A 7 3.54 11.37 -12.70
C LEU A 7 2.41 10.36 -12.98
N ASN A 8 1.81 9.87 -11.90
CA ASN A 8 0.40 9.46 -11.86
C ASN A 8 -0.07 8.55 -12.99
N ARG A 9 0.48 7.34 -13.10
CA ARG A 9 -0.17 6.27 -13.85
C ARG A 9 -0.86 5.32 -12.89
N ILE A 10 -2.09 5.66 -12.50
CA ILE A 10 -3.05 4.67 -12.00
C ILE A 10 -3.31 3.73 -13.17
N THR A 11 -2.48 2.70 -13.32
CA THR A 11 -2.70 1.63 -14.27
C THR A 11 -3.70 0.66 -13.68
N TRP A 12 -4.93 0.70 -14.18
CA TRP A 12 -5.86 -0.42 -14.04
C TRP A 12 -5.29 -1.60 -14.83
N ARG A 13 -4.54 -2.47 -14.15
CA ARG A 13 -4.18 -3.79 -14.72
C ARG A 13 -5.30 -4.76 -14.36
N SER A 14 -6.15 -5.11 -15.32
CA SER A 14 -6.86 -6.38 -15.25
C SER A 14 -5.82 -7.49 -15.46
N ARG A 15 -5.37 -8.11 -14.38
CA ARG A 15 -4.67 -9.39 -14.45
C ARG A 15 -5.70 -10.49 -14.32
N THR A 16 -6.14 -11.04 -15.45
CA THR A 16 -6.58 -12.43 -15.49
C THR A 16 -5.31 -13.30 -15.39
N SER A 17 -4.87 -13.57 -14.17
CA SER A 17 -3.85 -14.60 -13.91
C SER A 17 -4.57 -15.89 -13.57
N THR A 18 -4.50 -16.85 -14.48
CA THR A 18 -4.88 -18.25 -14.29
C THR A 18 -3.91 -18.91 -13.31
N LEU A 19 -4.13 -18.72 -12.02
CA LEU A 19 -3.66 -19.61 -10.96
C LEU A 19 -4.83 -19.83 -10.02
N SER A 20 -5.46 -21.00 -10.17
CA SER A 20 -6.60 -21.45 -9.39
C SER A 20 -6.18 -21.71 -7.95
N LEU A 21 -6.39 -20.73 -7.07
CA LEU A 21 -6.48 -20.96 -5.64
C LEU A 21 -7.64 -20.10 -5.11
N PHE A 22 -8.81 -20.74 -4.96
CA PHE A 22 -10.04 -20.20 -4.36
C PHE A 22 -10.26 -18.70 -4.55
N GLN A 23 -10.48 -18.27 -5.79
CA GLN A 23 -11.03 -16.95 -6.02
C GLN A 23 -12.54 -17.07 -5.91
N SER A 24 -13.13 -16.59 -4.81
CA SER A 24 -14.57 -16.42 -4.70
C SER A 24 -15.02 -15.54 -5.86
N THR A 25 -15.63 -16.16 -6.87
CA THR A 25 -16.13 -15.43 -8.03
C THR A 25 -17.20 -14.47 -7.54
N LEU A 26 -16.91 -13.17 -7.58
CA LEU A 26 -17.90 -12.14 -7.27
C LEU A 26 -18.98 -12.19 -8.37
N ILE A 27 -20.18 -12.62 -7.99
CA ILE A 27 -21.37 -12.61 -8.84
C ILE A 27 -22.15 -11.31 -8.62
N ASP A 28 -22.95 -10.90 -9.61
CA ASP A 28 -23.87 -9.76 -9.51
C ASP A 28 -23.23 -8.39 -9.25
N LEU A 29 -21.96 -8.20 -9.62
CA LEU A 29 -21.27 -6.90 -9.55
C LEU A 29 -21.97 -5.80 -10.38
N GLU A 30 -22.64 -6.19 -11.46
CA GLU A 30 -23.48 -5.31 -12.30
C GLU A 30 -24.70 -4.78 -11.53
N LYS A 31 -25.27 -5.60 -10.62
CA LYS A 31 -26.45 -5.23 -9.83
C LYS A 31 -26.07 -4.45 -8.57
N HIS A 32 -24.83 -4.64 -8.09
CA HIS A 32 -24.28 -4.00 -6.91
C HIS A 32 -22.86 -3.49 -7.20
N PRO A 33 -22.73 -2.34 -7.90
CA PRO A 33 -21.43 -1.79 -8.22
C PRO A 33 -20.62 -1.51 -6.95
N ALA A 34 -19.42 -2.09 -6.88
CA ALA A 34 -18.53 -2.00 -5.73
C ALA A 34 -17.11 -1.63 -6.16
N THR A 35 -16.48 -0.75 -5.38
CA THR A 35 -15.08 -0.33 -5.56
C THR A 35 -14.25 -0.89 -4.42
N LYS A 36 -13.24 -1.70 -4.75
CA LYS A 36 -12.22 -2.13 -3.79
C LYS A 36 -11.12 -1.07 -3.72
N ILE A 37 -10.91 -0.54 -2.52
CA ILE A 37 -9.86 0.44 -2.23
C ILE A 37 -8.81 -0.26 -1.39
N ARG A 38 -7.53 -0.13 -1.78
CA ARG A 38 -6.38 -0.61 -1.01
C ARG A 38 -5.56 0.59 -0.56
N PHE A 39 -5.42 0.76 0.74
CA PHE A 39 -4.56 1.77 1.35
C PHE A 39 -3.20 1.16 1.65
N SER A 40 -2.13 1.84 1.27
CA SER A 40 -0.76 1.48 1.62
C SER A 40 -0.10 2.64 2.34
N LYS A 41 0.73 2.32 3.33
CA LYS A 41 1.58 3.32 3.99
C LYS A 41 2.91 3.39 3.25
N GLY A 42 3.44 4.59 3.07
CA GLY A 42 4.73 4.81 2.44
C GLY A 42 5.33 6.15 2.86
N PHE A 43 6.60 6.35 2.54
CA PHE A 43 7.23 7.67 2.61
C PHE A 43 7.08 8.37 1.26
N ALA A 44 6.90 9.69 1.30
CA ALA A 44 6.87 10.53 0.12
C ALA A 44 7.90 11.65 0.30
N PHE A 45 8.73 11.86 -0.72
CA PHE A 45 9.81 12.83 -0.70
C PHE A 45 9.60 13.87 -1.80
N ALA A 46 9.99 15.12 -1.53
CA ALA A 46 9.86 16.21 -2.50
C ALA A 46 10.83 16.08 -3.68
N ASN A 47 12.00 15.46 -3.46
CA ASN A 47 13.01 15.22 -4.48
C ASN A 47 13.86 13.98 -4.11
N LEU A 48 14.71 13.55 -5.05
CA LEU A 48 15.57 12.38 -4.89
C LEU A 48 16.65 12.60 -3.82
N ASP A 49 17.18 13.82 -3.71
CA ASP A 49 18.23 14.13 -2.74
C ASP A 49 17.73 13.96 -1.30
N ALA A 50 16.50 14.42 -1.02
CA ALA A 50 15.83 14.23 0.27
C ALA A 50 15.55 12.75 0.57
N ALA A 51 15.22 11.95 -0.44
CA ALA A 51 15.06 10.51 -0.26
C ALA A 51 16.39 9.84 0.08
N ASN A 52 17.47 10.21 -0.62
CA ASN A 52 18.81 9.68 -0.38
C ASN A 52 19.35 10.07 1.00
N GLU A 53 19.14 11.32 1.41
CA GLU A 53 19.54 11.81 2.73
C GLU A 53 18.80 11.05 3.84
N PHE A 54 17.49 10.84 3.69
CA PHE A 54 16.70 10.05 4.62
C PHE A 54 17.23 8.60 4.74
N ASP A 55 17.50 7.93 3.61
CA ASP A 55 18.01 6.56 3.61
C ASP A 55 19.41 6.46 4.21
N GLU A 56 20.28 7.44 3.97
CA GLU A 56 21.63 7.51 4.57
C GLU A 56 21.56 7.67 6.09
N GLN A 57 20.73 8.60 6.57
CA GLN A 57 20.53 8.82 8.01
C GLN A 57 19.97 7.58 8.68
N ARG A 58 18.95 6.95 8.06
CA ARG A 58 18.34 5.71 8.54
C ARG A 58 19.40 4.60 8.66
N ARG A 59 20.22 4.39 7.63
CA ARG A 59 21.24 3.34 7.63
C ARG A 59 22.29 3.55 8.72
N ARG A 60 22.75 4.79 8.92
CA ARG A 60 23.70 5.13 10.00
C ARG A 60 23.11 4.84 11.36
N PHE A 61 21.87 5.25 11.58
CA PHE A 61 21.16 5.00 12.82
C PHE A 61 21.09 3.50 13.15
N PHE A 62 20.69 2.66 12.19
CA PHE A 62 20.64 1.22 12.43
C PHE A 62 22.03 0.59 12.62
N HIS A 63 23.03 1.00 11.84
CA HIS A 63 24.40 0.50 11.99
C HIS A 63 24.99 0.82 13.37
N GLU A 64 24.78 2.04 13.89
CA GLU A 64 25.27 2.43 15.22
C GLU A 64 24.57 1.71 16.37
N ASN A 65 23.32 1.29 16.17
CA ASN A 65 22.49 0.64 17.20
C ASN A 65 22.34 -0.88 16.97
N GLU A 66 23.06 -1.45 16.00
CA GLU A 66 22.97 -2.85 15.57
C GLU A 66 23.21 -3.84 16.73
N ARG A 67 24.04 -3.47 17.71
CA ARG A 67 24.39 -4.32 18.86
C ARG A 67 23.43 -4.17 20.04
N LEU A 68 22.50 -3.23 19.97
CA LEU A 68 21.66 -2.84 21.11
C LEU A 68 20.26 -3.45 21.06
N ASP A 69 19.68 -3.77 19.90
CA ASP A 69 18.31 -4.31 19.93
C ASP A 69 17.79 -4.97 18.64
N ASP A 70 17.52 -6.27 18.69
CA ASP A 70 16.70 -6.99 17.68
C ASP A 70 15.25 -6.45 17.64
N TYR A 71 14.79 -5.79 18.72
CA TYR A 71 13.44 -5.21 18.82
C TYR A 71 13.23 -4.00 17.92
N MET A 72 14.28 -3.22 17.64
CA MET A 72 14.22 -2.03 16.79
C MET A 72 14.01 -2.40 15.31
N GLU A 73 14.60 -3.51 14.86
CA GLU A 73 14.37 -4.07 13.52
C GLU A 73 12.93 -4.57 13.37
N MET A 74 12.36 -5.18 14.42
CA MET A 74 10.97 -5.66 14.41
C MET A 74 9.93 -4.52 14.33
N CYS A 75 10.33 -3.32 14.76
CA CYS A 75 9.54 -2.10 14.68
C CYS A 75 9.94 -1.21 13.48
N GLU A 76 10.82 -1.67 12.58
CA GLU A 76 11.01 -1.04 11.27
C GLU A 76 9.73 -1.19 10.45
N GLY A 77 8.85 -0.22 10.56
CA GLY A 77 7.62 -0.20 9.81
C GLY A 77 6.94 1.16 9.90
N LEU A 78 6.01 1.38 8.98
CA LEU A 78 5.09 2.52 9.07
C LEU A 78 3.88 2.18 9.94
N ASP A 79 4.06 1.33 10.95
CA ASP A 79 2.93 0.96 11.78
C ASP A 79 2.51 2.13 12.67
N LEU A 80 1.20 2.36 12.73
CA LEU A 80 0.65 3.51 13.44
C LEU A 80 0.25 3.00 14.82
N VAL A 81 1.10 3.25 15.82
CA VAL A 81 0.88 2.77 17.19
C VAL A 81 -0.49 3.24 17.70
N GLY A 82 -1.29 2.29 18.18
CA GLY A 82 -2.64 2.57 18.69
C GLY A 82 -3.70 2.78 17.61
N VAL A 83 -3.38 2.54 16.32
CA VAL A 83 -4.34 2.67 15.22
C VAL A 83 -4.54 1.32 14.54
N ASN A 84 -5.80 0.87 14.50
CA ASN A 84 -6.19 -0.26 13.66
C ASN A 84 -6.29 0.20 12.19
N PHE A 85 -5.21 0.03 11.43
CA PHE A 85 -5.17 0.41 10.03
C PHE A 85 -5.88 -0.61 9.15
N GLN A 86 -6.97 -0.17 8.50
CA GLN A 86 -7.71 -0.99 7.54
C GLN A 86 -7.10 -0.85 6.15
N GLU A 87 -6.27 -1.82 5.76
CA GLU A 87 -5.60 -1.84 4.45
C GLU A 87 -6.61 -1.96 3.29
N HIS A 88 -7.73 -2.61 3.53
CA HIS A 88 -8.72 -2.93 2.51
C HIS A 88 -10.08 -2.35 2.89
N MET A 89 -10.70 -1.65 1.95
CA MET A 89 -12.06 -1.14 2.08
C MET A 89 -12.85 -1.45 0.81
N VAL A 90 -14.15 -1.69 0.98
CA VAL A 90 -15.08 -1.84 -0.14
C VAL A 90 -16.13 -0.74 0.00
N ALA A 91 -16.30 0.05 -1.06
CA ALA A 91 -17.33 1.06 -1.15
C ALA A 91 -18.36 0.63 -2.20
N PHE A 92 -19.65 0.65 -1.83
CA PHE A 92 -20.75 0.39 -2.76
C PHE A 92 -21.33 1.69 -3.28
N ALA A 93 -21.72 1.72 -4.55
CA ALA A 93 -22.34 2.91 -5.16
C ALA A 93 -23.69 3.25 -4.52
N GLU A 94 -24.44 2.22 -4.09
CA GLU A 94 -25.75 2.36 -3.43
C GLU A 94 -25.69 1.77 -2.01
N PRO A 95 -25.48 2.59 -0.96
CA PRO A 95 -25.38 2.10 0.43
C PRO A 95 -26.65 1.42 0.95
N HIS A 96 -27.80 1.70 0.33
CA HIS A 96 -29.10 1.13 0.70
C HIS A 96 -29.46 -0.13 -0.09
N ARG A 97 -28.64 -0.53 -1.07
CA ARG A 97 -28.86 -1.69 -1.92
C ARG A 97 -27.64 -2.60 -1.87
N LEU A 98 -27.39 -3.09 -0.67
CA LEU A 98 -26.28 -3.99 -0.41
C LEU A 98 -26.61 -5.40 -0.95
N PRO A 99 -25.60 -6.19 -1.35
CA PRO A 99 -25.81 -7.52 -1.92
C PRO A 99 -26.20 -8.60 -0.90
N TRP A 100 -26.50 -8.25 0.36
CA TRP A 100 -26.90 -9.16 1.45
C TRP A 100 -28.21 -8.73 2.11
#